data_AF-A0A4P6F2K2-F1
#
_entry.id   AF-A0A4P6F2K2-F1
#
_cell.length_a   1.000
_cell.length_b   1.000
_cell.length_c   1.000
_cell.angle_alpha   90.00
_cell.angle_beta   90.00
_cell.angle_gamma   90.00
#
_symmetry.space_group_name_H-M   'P 1'
#
loop_
_entity.id
_entity.type
_entity.pdbx_description
1 polymer ?
#
loop_
_entity_poly.entity_id
_entity_poly.type
_entity_poly.pdbx_seq_one_letter_code
_entity_poly.pdbx_strand_id
1 'polypeptide(L)'
;MERITKLKKSKPVHAAVQTAVVKQAKQSNAGIAVSERELNLLARIIYAESRGEPMLGQIAVAAVVLNRVQAKGFPKTIEGVIEQPRAFTAVDDGQYNLQPDSAAYEAAIEALKGKDPTGGALYYFNPQTATSKWIWSRKQTIKIGRHIFAK
;
A
#
# COMPACT_ATOMS: atom_id res chain seq x y z
N MET A 1 -44.58 28.21 26.75
CA MET A 1 -44.03 26.89 27.10
C MET A 1 -43.17 26.40 25.95
N GLU A 2 -41.88 26.33 26.26
CA GLU A 2 -40.75 25.58 25.69
C GLU A 2 -40.60 25.27 24.18
N ARG A 3 -39.40 25.65 23.70
CA ARG A 3 -38.79 25.36 22.40
C ARG A 3 -38.35 23.90 22.34
N ILE A 4 -38.77 23.16 21.30
CA ILE A 4 -38.30 21.78 21.06
C ILE A 4 -37.26 21.77 19.92
N THR A 5 -36.00 21.80 20.36
CA THR A 5 -34.78 21.12 19.90
C THR A 5 -34.58 20.78 18.41
N LYS A 6 -33.71 21.54 17.75
CA LYS A 6 -33.02 21.12 16.50
C LYS A 6 -32.01 20.01 16.81
N LEU A 7 -32.18 18.84 16.20
CA LEU A 7 -31.18 17.77 16.18
C LEU A 7 -29.89 18.29 15.52
N LYS A 8 -28.81 18.39 16.30
CA LYS A 8 -27.45 18.59 15.77
C LYS A 8 -27.04 17.31 15.04
N LYS A 9 -26.97 17.34 13.70
CA LYS A 9 -26.27 16.30 12.93
C LYS A 9 -24.80 16.29 13.39
N SER A 10 -24.38 15.23 14.06
CA SER A 10 -22.98 15.00 14.41
C SER A 10 -22.18 14.78 13.13
N LYS A 11 -21.05 15.50 13.00
CA LYS A 11 -20.10 15.32 11.91
C LYS A 11 -19.55 13.89 11.95
N PRO A 12 -19.36 13.21 10.80
CA PRO A 12 -18.80 11.87 10.79
C PRO A 12 -17.37 11.93 11.33
N VAL A 13 -17.09 11.11 12.35
CA VAL A 13 -15.77 10.97 13.01
C VAL A 13 -14.63 10.69 12.02
N HIS A 14 -14.92 10.19 10.82
CA HIS A 14 -13.95 9.96 9.75
C HIS A 14 -13.35 11.25 9.16
N ALA A 15 -14.12 12.34 9.10
CA ALA A 15 -13.65 13.62 8.56
C ALA A 15 -12.66 14.35 9.50
N ALA A 16 -12.79 14.12 10.81
CA ALA A 16 -11.91 14.74 11.81
C ALA A 16 -10.53 14.07 11.88
N VAL A 17 -10.48 12.74 11.72
CA VAL A 17 -9.22 11.98 11.60
C VAL A 17 -8.49 12.35 10.30
N GLN A 18 -9.22 12.55 9.20
CA GLN A 18 -8.68 13.00 7.90
C GLN A 18 -7.95 14.35 7.98
N THR A 19 -8.38 15.29 8.84
CA THR A 19 -7.81 16.65 8.85
C THR A 19 -6.50 16.73 9.64
N ALA A 20 -6.28 15.84 10.63
CA ALA A 20 -5.09 15.87 11.48
C ALA A 20 -3.85 15.26 10.79
N VAL A 21 -4.03 14.21 9.98
CA VAL A 21 -2.94 13.51 9.29
C VAL A 21 -2.32 14.38 8.18
N VAL A 22 -3.14 15.19 7.50
CA VAL A 22 -2.71 16.05 6.38
C VAL A 22 -1.79 17.20 6.81
N LYS A 23 -1.90 17.69 8.06
CA LYS A 23 -1.05 18.79 8.54
C LYS A 23 0.37 18.34 8.91
N GLN A 24 0.59 17.07 9.24
CA GLN A 24 1.86 16.59 9.78
C GLN A 24 2.84 16.12 8.69
N ALA A 25 2.36 15.83 7.47
CA ALA A 25 3.19 15.42 6.33
C ALA A 25 4.00 16.57 5.70
N LYS A 26 3.79 17.82 6.13
CA LYS A 26 4.45 19.00 5.55
C LYS A 26 5.82 19.33 6.14
N GLN A 27 6.34 18.54 7.10
CA GLN A 27 7.53 18.92 7.88
C GLN A 27 8.59 17.81 8.11
N SER A 28 8.58 16.69 7.39
CA SER A 28 9.65 15.68 7.49
C SER A 28 10.37 15.45 6.16
N ASN A 29 11.64 15.87 6.10
CA ASN A 29 12.58 15.70 4.98
C ASN A 29 13.03 14.23 4.73
N ALA A 30 12.15 13.24 4.96
CA ALA A 30 12.48 11.82 4.77
C ALA A 30 11.32 10.94 4.27
N GLY A 31 10.12 11.50 4.08
CA GLY A 31 8.96 10.75 3.58
C GLY A 31 8.63 11.10 2.12
N ILE A 32 8.18 10.11 1.34
CA ILE A 32 7.61 10.39 0.01
C ILE A 32 6.29 11.12 0.23
N ALA A 33 6.23 12.40 -0.14
CA ALA A 33 4.97 13.15 -0.13
C ALA A 33 4.06 12.61 -1.24
N VAL A 34 2.92 12.03 -0.86
CA VAL A 34 1.94 11.49 -1.79
C VAL A 34 0.62 12.25 -1.70
N SER A 35 -0.08 12.37 -2.82
CA SER A 35 -1.44 12.88 -2.86
C SER A 35 -2.44 11.89 -2.23
N GLU A 36 -3.63 12.38 -1.87
CA GLU A 36 -4.72 11.50 -1.40
C GLU A 36 -5.09 10.44 -2.44
N ARG A 37 -5.02 10.80 -3.73
CA ARG A 37 -5.21 9.86 -4.84
C ARG A 37 -4.18 8.74 -4.79
N GLU A 38 -2.89 9.09 -4.72
CA GLU A 38 -1.80 8.09 -4.68
C GLU A 38 -1.86 7.21 -3.43
N LEU A 39 -2.23 7.77 -2.27
CA LEU A 39 -2.45 6.98 -1.06
C LEU A 39 -3.58 5.95 -1.24
N ASN A 40 -4.68 6.35 -1.88
CA ASN A 40 -5.80 5.44 -2.17
C ASN A 40 -5.39 4.35 -3.18
N LEU A 41 -4.68 4.72 -4.25
CA LEU A 41 -4.12 3.77 -5.23
C LEU A 41 -3.21 2.74 -4.55
N LEU A 42 -2.30 3.21 -3.69
CA LEU A 42 -1.37 2.35 -2.96
C LEU A 42 -2.14 1.41 -2.00
N ALA A 43 -3.10 1.93 -1.25
CA ALA A 43 -3.93 1.13 -0.34
C ALA A 43 -4.75 0.06 -1.08
N ARG A 44 -5.30 0.35 -2.27
CA ARG A 44 -6.01 -0.63 -3.10
C ARG A 44 -5.13 -1.81 -3.49
N ILE A 45 -3.91 -1.54 -3.94
CA ILE A 45 -2.98 -2.60 -4.33
C ILE A 45 -2.49 -3.39 -3.12
N ILE A 46 -2.18 -2.74 -2.00
CA ILE A 46 -1.83 -3.46 -0.77
C ILE A 46 -2.98 -4.40 -0.35
N TYR A 47 -4.21 -3.89 -0.33
CA TYR A 47 -5.36 -4.68 0.06
C TYR A 47 -5.53 -5.90 -0.86
N ALA A 48 -5.52 -5.68 -2.18
CA ALA A 48 -5.76 -6.77 -3.11
C ALA A 48 -4.64 -7.83 -3.12
N GLU A 49 -3.39 -7.42 -2.90
CA GLU A 49 -2.25 -8.35 -2.93
C GLU A 49 -1.97 -9.01 -1.59
N SER A 50 -2.43 -8.44 -0.48
CA SER A 50 -2.04 -8.88 0.86
C SER A 50 -3.16 -8.90 1.90
N ARG A 51 -4.42 -8.84 1.48
CA ARG A 51 -5.56 -9.10 2.37
C ARG A 51 -5.41 -10.47 3.03
N GLY A 52 -5.53 -10.49 4.36
CA GLY A 52 -5.36 -11.71 5.17
C GLY A 52 -3.90 -12.04 5.51
N GLU A 53 -2.91 -11.31 4.98
CA GLU A 53 -1.54 -11.37 5.45
C GLU A 53 -1.37 -10.60 6.77
N PRO A 54 -0.36 -10.93 7.60
CA PRO A 54 0.01 -10.11 8.74
C PRO A 54 0.32 -8.68 8.30
N MET A 55 0.14 -7.69 9.20
CA MET A 55 0.42 -6.28 8.92
C MET A 55 1.83 -6.06 8.32
N LEU A 56 2.83 -6.81 8.77
CA LEU A 56 4.19 -6.73 8.22
C LEU A 56 4.25 -7.13 6.73
N GLY A 57 3.42 -8.09 6.28
CA GLY A 57 3.30 -8.48 4.88
C GLY A 57 2.61 -7.41 4.03
N GLN A 58 1.63 -6.70 4.60
CA GLN A 58 0.98 -5.57 3.92
C GLN A 58 1.95 -4.39 3.74
N ILE A 59 2.71 -4.06 4.78
CA ILE A 59 3.79 -3.06 4.72
C ILE A 59 4.86 -3.49 3.70
N ALA A 60 5.17 -4.78 3.61
CA ALA A 60 6.14 -5.32 2.67
C ALA A 60 5.72 -5.13 1.20
N VAL A 61 4.45 -5.35 0.85
CA VAL A 61 3.93 -5.06 -0.50
C VAL A 61 4.01 -3.56 -0.80
N ALA A 62 3.62 -2.72 0.16
CA ALA A 62 3.73 -1.26 0.03
C ALA A 62 5.17 -0.83 -0.26
N ALA A 63 6.13 -1.37 0.50
CA ALA A 63 7.55 -1.09 0.32
C ALA A 63 8.06 -1.51 -1.07
N VAL A 64 7.61 -2.65 -1.61
CA VAL A 64 7.98 -3.06 -2.98
C VAL A 64 7.52 -2.04 -4.02
N VAL A 65 6.31 -1.48 -3.91
CA VAL A 65 5.83 -0.41 -4.81
C VAL A 65 6.75 0.79 -4.74
N LEU A 66 7.09 1.26 -3.53
CA LEU A 66 7.95 2.43 -3.34
C LEU A 66 9.40 2.16 -3.79
N ASN A 67 9.91 0.94 -3.57
CA ASN A 67 11.22 0.51 -4.05
C ASN A 67 11.28 0.53 -5.59
N ARG A 68 10.21 0.10 -6.27
CA ARG A 68 10.11 0.20 -7.73
C ARG A 68 10.11 1.64 -8.21
N VAL A 69 9.36 2.55 -7.57
CA VAL A 69 9.38 3.98 -7.92
C VAL A 69 10.82 4.53 -7.90
N GLN A 70 11.61 4.11 -6.91
CA GLN A 70 13.01 4.54 -6.77
C GLN A 70 13.98 3.81 -7.71
N ALA A 71 13.74 2.54 -8.03
CA ALA A 71 14.65 1.70 -8.81
C ALA A 71 14.78 2.11 -10.28
N LYS A 72 15.96 1.93 -10.87
CA LYS A 72 16.16 2.10 -12.32
C LYS A 72 15.37 1.03 -13.08
N GLY A 73 14.82 1.39 -14.24
CA GLY A 73 14.06 0.47 -15.09
C GLY A 73 12.57 0.31 -14.71
N PHE A 74 12.10 1.06 -13.71
CA PHE A 74 10.70 1.11 -13.30
C PHE A 74 10.12 2.52 -13.46
N PRO A 75 8.79 2.65 -13.63
CA PRO A 75 8.10 3.93 -13.63
C PRO A 75 8.37 4.75 -12.37
N LYS A 76 8.29 6.08 -12.50
CA LYS A 76 8.66 7.04 -11.45
C LYS A 76 7.48 7.60 -10.67
N THR A 77 6.32 6.99 -10.83
CA THR A 77 5.09 7.32 -10.12
C THR A 77 4.48 6.04 -9.55
N ILE A 78 3.77 6.17 -8.42
CA ILE A 78 3.04 5.04 -7.81
C ILE A 78 2.05 4.47 -8.82
N GLU A 79 1.27 5.33 -9.46
CA GLU A 79 0.32 4.93 -10.52
C GLU A 79 1.00 4.17 -11.64
N GLY A 80 2.12 4.68 -12.17
CA GLY A 80 2.85 4.02 -13.25
C GLY A 80 3.38 2.64 -12.85
N VAL A 81 3.84 2.46 -11.60
CA VAL A 81 4.26 1.14 -11.10
C VAL A 81 3.07 0.18 -10.98
N ILE A 82 1.93 0.68 -10.51
CA ILE A 82 0.69 -0.11 -10.34
C ILE A 82 0.12 -0.57 -11.68
N GLU A 83 0.19 0.29 -12.71
CA GLU A 83 -0.34 0.02 -14.05
C GLU A 83 0.56 -0.86 -14.93
N GLN A 84 1.75 -1.24 -14.45
CA GLN A 84 2.61 -2.14 -15.22
C GLN A 84 1.91 -3.49 -15.48
N PRO A 85 1.90 -3.99 -16.73
CA PRO A 85 1.23 -5.24 -17.06
C PRO A 85 1.70 -6.40 -16.19
N ARG A 86 0.76 -7.13 -15.57
CA ARG A 86 1.00 -8.29 -14.70
C ARG A 86 1.85 -7.98 -13.45
N ALA A 87 1.96 -6.72 -13.05
CA ALA A 87 2.70 -6.33 -11.85
C ALA A 87 1.95 -6.68 -10.56
N PHE A 88 0.60 -6.65 -10.62
CA PHE A 88 -0.30 -6.93 -9.52
C PHE A 88 -1.50 -7.71 -10.05
N THR A 89 -1.79 -8.86 -9.46
CA THR A 89 -2.93 -9.73 -9.82
C THR A 89 -4.27 -9.00 -9.71
N ALA A 90 -4.34 -8.04 -8.78
CA ALA A 90 -5.49 -7.19 -8.51
C ALA A 90 -6.04 -6.39 -9.71
N VAL A 91 -5.16 -5.98 -10.63
CA VAL A 91 -5.52 -5.16 -11.79
C VAL A 91 -6.22 -6.01 -12.84
N ASP A 92 -5.75 -7.24 -13.03
CA ASP A 92 -6.27 -8.18 -14.01
C ASP A 92 -7.58 -8.85 -13.52
N ASP A 93 -7.70 -9.08 -12.20
CA ASP A 93 -8.84 -9.79 -11.59
C ASP A 93 -10.05 -8.89 -11.23
N GLY A 94 -10.01 -7.59 -11.58
CA GLY A 94 -11.09 -6.62 -11.30
C GLY A 94 -11.26 -6.25 -9.82
N GLN A 95 -10.43 -6.80 -8.93
CA GLN A 95 -10.44 -6.50 -7.49
C GLN A 95 -9.91 -5.10 -7.16
N TYR A 96 -9.28 -4.43 -8.12
CA TYR A 96 -8.88 -3.03 -8.01
C TYR A 96 -10.01 -2.07 -7.59
N ASN A 97 -11.28 -2.45 -7.86
CA ASN A 97 -12.45 -1.67 -7.47
C ASN A 97 -12.92 -1.94 -6.03
N LEU A 98 -12.33 -2.88 -5.30
CA LEU A 98 -12.65 -3.11 -3.89
C LEU A 98 -12.21 -1.93 -3.03
N GLN A 99 -13.03 -1.58 -2.05
CA GLN A 99 -12.69 -0.55 -1.09
C GLN A 99 -11.61 -1.08 -0.13
N PRO A 100 -10.44 -0.42 -0.01
CA PRO A 100 -9.42 -0.83 0.93
C PRO A 100 -9.90 -0.70 2.37
N ASP A 101 -9.48 -1.61 3.25
CA ASP A 101 -9.73 -1.50 4.68
C ASP A 101 -8.71 -0.58 5.38
N SER A 102 -8.91 -0.32 6.67
CA SER A 102 -8.03 0.54 7.45
C SER A 102 -6.60 -0.01 7.56
N ALA A 103 -6.42 -1.34 7.52
CA ALA A 103 -5.11 -1.97 7.62
C ALA A 103 -4.26 -1.67 6.37
N ALA A 104 -4.85 -1.69 5.19
CA ALA A 104 -4.16 -1.34 3.96
C ALA A 104 -3.69 0.13 3.95
N TYR A 105 -4.52 1.06 4.46
CA TYR A 105 -4.12 2.46 4.62
C TYR A 105 -2.99 2.63 5.64
N GLU A 106 -3.08 1.95 6.78
CA GLU A 106 -2.04 1.97 7.81
C GLU A 106 -0.71 1.45 7.25
N ALA A 107 -0.73 0.32 6.52
CA ALA A 107 0.44 -0.25 5.88
C ALA A 107 1.07 0.71 4.85
N ALA A 108 0.26 1.39 4.03
CA ALA A 108 0.73 2.40 3.09
C ALA A 108 1.44 3.54 3.82
N ILE A 109 0.84 4.08 4.88
CA ILE A 109 1.39 5.18 5.68
C ILE A 109 2.73 4.76 6.32
N GLU A 110 2.81 3.56 6.88
CA GLU A 110 4.05 3.06 7.50
C GLU A 110 5.18 2.92 6.49
N ALA A 111 4.90 2.41 5.29
CA ALA A 111 5.90 2.32 4.23
C ALA A 111 6.33 3.71 3.72
N LEU A 112 5.40 4.67 3.59
CA LEU A 112 5.69 6.05 3.20
C LEU A 112 6.56 6.80 4.22
N LYS A 113 6.49 6.41 5.50
CA LYS A 113 7.42 6.86 6.56
C LYS A 113 8.80 6.20 6.49
N GLY A 114 9.03 5.30 5.53
CA GLY A 114 10.32 4.66 5.27
C GLY A 114 10.46 3.24 5.83
N LYS A 115 9.37 2.64 6.36
CA LYS A 115 9.44 1.25 6.85
C LYS A 115 9.47 0.26 5.69
N ASP A 116 10.60 -0.42 5.51
CA ASP A 116 10.75 -1.50 4.54
C ASP A 116 11.25 -2.80 5.22
N PRO A 117 10.35 -3.77 5.51
CA PRO A 117 10.74 -5.05 6.10
C PRO A 117 11.35 -6.03 5.08
N THR A 118 11.37 -5.68 3.79
CA THR A 118 11.80 -6.59 2.70
C THR A 118 13.29 -6.53 2.41
N GLY A 119 13.97 -5.52 2.96
CA GLY A 119 15.38 -5.25 2.68
C GLY A 119 15.63 -4.71 1.28
N GLY A 120 14.69 -3.94 0.70
CA GLY A 120 14.80 -3.36 -0.64
C GLY A 120 14.34 -4.28 -1.77
N ALA A 121 13.38 -5.18 -1.53
CA ALA A 121 12.88 -6.08 -2.55
C ALA A 121 12.15 -5.32 -3.67
N LEU A 122 12.25 -5.85 -4.89
CA LEU A 122 11.54 -5.34 -6.08
C LEU A 122 10.47 -6.32 -6.57
N TYR A 123 10.48 -7.55 -6.05
CA TYR A 123 9.57 -8.61 -6.44
C TYR A 123 9.12 -9.39 -5.21
N TYR A 124 7.99 -10.06 -5.33
CA TYR A 124 7.54 -11.07 -4.38
C TYR A 124 6.77 -12.15 -5.11
N PHE A 125 6.63 -13.31 -4.49
CA PHE A 125 5.84 -14.43 -5.02
C PHE A 125 5.38 -15.36 -3.91
N ASN A 126 4.27 -16.06 -4.12
CA ASN A 126 3.85 -17.15 -3.26
C ASN A 126 4.56 -18.45 -3.71
N PRO A 127 5.44 -19.05 -2.88
CA PRO A 127 6.19 -20.25 -3.27
C PRO A 127 5.30 -21.48 -3.48
N GLN A 128 4.05 -21.47 -3.02
CA GLN A 128 3.11 -22.56 -3.23
C GLN A 128 2.48 -22.55 -4.63
N THR A 129 2.43 -21.40 -5.30
CA THR A 129 1.74 -21.23 -6.59
C THR A 129 2.65 -20.74 -7.71
N ALA A 130 3.83 -20.19 -7.39
CA ALA A 130 4.74 -19.62 -8.39
C ALA A 130 5.40 -20.69 -9.27
N THR A 131 5.15 -20.63 -10.57
CA THR A 131 5.72 -21.54 -11.58
C THR A 131 6.85 -20.92 -12.42
N SER A 132 7.04 -19.60 -12.36
CA SER A 132 8.04 -18.90 -13.17
C SER A 132 9.47 -19.22 -12.74
N LYS A 133 10.26 -19.90 -13.59
CA LYS A 133 11.69 -20.15 -13.30
C LYS A 133 12.48 -18.88 -13.05
N TRP A 134 12.10 -17.79 -13.72
CA TRP A 134 12.76 -16.49 -13.56
C TRP A 134 12.60 -15.93 -12.15
N ILE A 135 11.40 -16.01 -11.54
CA ILE A 135 11.21 -15.46 -10.19
C ILE A 135 11.99 -16.26 -9.14
N TRP A 136 12.09 -17.57 -9.31
CA TRP A 136 12.89 -18.45 -8.46
C TRP A 136 14.40 -18.20 -8.57
N SER A 137 14.87 -17.61 -9.68
CA SER A 137 16.27 -17.24 -9.87
C SER A 137 16.67 -15.92 -9.19
N ARG A 138 15.69 -15.12 -8.74
CA ARG A 138 15.95 -13.84 -8.06
C ARG A 138 16.57 -14.07 -6.68
N LYS A 139 17.36 -13.11 -6.20
CA LYS A 139 17.95 -13.20 -4.87
C LYS A 139 16.85 -13.00 -3.82
N GLN A 140 16.43 -14.08 -3.18
CA GLN A 140 15.43 -14.05 -2.11
C GLN A 140 15.99 -13.28 -0.90
N THR A 141 15.19 -12.39 -0.32
CA THR A 141 15.59 -11.55 0.82
C THR A 141 14.96 -12.03 2.12
N ILE A 142 13.65 -12.24 2.13
CA ILE A 142 12.90 -12.65 3.31
C ILE A 142 11.57 -13.30 2.91
N LYS A 143 11.03 -14.16 3.78
CA LYS A 143 9.65 -14.64 3.69
C LYS A 143 8.81 -13.98 4.78
N ILE A 144 7.70 -13.34 4.41
CA ILE A 144 6.73 -12.75 5.34
C ILE A 144 5.35 -13.27 4.94
N GLY A 145 4.69 -13.96 5.88
CA GLY A 145 3.44 -14.65 5.62
C GLY A 145 3.57 -15.65 4.46
N ARG A 146 2.72 -15.52 3.44
CA ARG A 146 2.74 -16.40 2.26
C ARG A 146 3.69 -15.94 1.15
N HIS A 147 4.33 -14.78 1.28
CA HIS A 147 5.19 -14.23 0.23
C HIS A 147 6.67 -14.37 0.55
N ILE A 148 7.44 -14.81 -0.46
CA ILE A 148 8.89 -14.62 -0.53
C ILE A 148 9.16 -13.34 -1.29
N PHE A 149 9.94 -12.44 -0.71
CA PHE A 149 10.40 -11.19 -1.31
C PHE A 149 11.80 -11.38 -1.92
N ALA A 150 12.08 -10.70 -3.02
CA ALA A 150 13.32 -10.88 -3.77
C ALA A 150 13.80 -9.62 -4.51
N LYS A 151 15.10 -9.60 -4.80
CA LYS A 151 15.79 -8.57 -5.60
C LYS A 151 16.10 -9.05 -7.00
#